data_AF-A0AAW9DJV9-F1
#
_entry.id   AF-A0AAW9DJV9-F1
#
_cell.length_a   1.000
_cell.length_b   1.000
_cell.length_c   1.000
_cell.angle_alpha   90.00
_cell.angle_beta   90.00
_cell.angle_gamma   90.00
#
_symmetry.space_group_name_H-M   'P 1'
#
loop_
_entity.id
_entity.type
_entity.pdbx_description
1 polymer ?
#
loop_
_entity_poly.entity_id
_entity_poly.type
_entity_poly.pdbx_seq_one_letter_code
_entity_poly.pdbx_strand_id
1 'polypeptide(L)'
;RDGFYQIASDGGFLEKPVSQRNIMLSPGERAEIIVDFSKYEKGTQLSLMSNKEAIMTFNVKGDGKDDTEVPSTLTNIERMSEAQATKIRSFELQGMGHMVSINGKKFDMNRIDETVRLGDTEIWEITNPGSMMHEMGHPFHIHGTQV
;
A
#
# COMPACT_ATOMS: atom_id res chain seq x y z
N ARG A 1 -5.91 -20.69 6.59
CA ARG A 1 -5.54 -19.86 5.41
C ARG A 1 -4.04 -19.91 5.31
N ASP A 2 -3.54 -20.32 4.15
CA ASP A 2 -2.11 -20.44 3.93
C ASP A 2 -1.47 -19.06 3.79
N GLY A 3 -0.18 -18.96 4.15
CA GLY A 3 0.56 -17.71 4.10
C GLY A 3 1.34 -17.51 2.79
N PHE A 4 1.74 -16.27 2.58
CA PHE A 4 2.63 -15.77 1.52
C PHE A 4 3.63 -14.77 2.11
N TYR A 5 4.67 -14.42 1.35
CA TYR A 5 5.59 -13.36 1.72
C TYR A 5 5.29 -12.10 0.92
N GLN A 6 5.11 -10.96 1.57
CA GLN A 6 5.20 -9.66 0.89
C GLN A 6 6.67 -9.24 0.81
N ILE A 7 7.11 -8.83 -0.38
CA ILE A 7 8.51 -8.45 -0.65
C ILE A 7 8.66 -6.99 -1.06
N ALA A 8 7.59 -6.34 -1.54
CA ALA A 8 7.62 -4.94 -1.95
C ALA A 8 6.31 -4.21 -1.60
N SER A 9 6.40 -2.88 -1.53
CA SER A 9 5.28 -1.94 -1.46
C SER A 9 5.36 -0.93 -2.62
N ASP A 10 4.58 0.15 -2.56
CA ASP A 10 4.65 1.26 -3.54
C ASP A 10 6.06 1.83 -3.73
N GLY A 11 6.90 1.75 -2.70
CA GLY A 11 8.25 2.27 -2.67
C GLY A 11 9.35 1.31 -3.13
N GLY A 12 9.00 0.12 -3.64
CA GLY A 12 9.94 -0.93 -3.98
C GLY A 12 10.10 -1.96 -2.85
N PHE A 13 11.25 -2.64 -2.80
CA PHE A 13 11.45 -3.73 -1.85
C PHE A 13 11.34 -3.29 -0.38
N LEU A 14 10.71 -4.13 0.43
CA LEU A 14 10.79 -4.06 1.89
C LEU A 14 12.20 -4.43 2.34
N GLU A 15 12.62 -4.09 3.56
CA GLU A 15 13.96 -4.48 4.06
C GLU A 15 14.13 -6.01 4.14
N LYS A 16 13.03 -6.73 4.39
CA LYS A 16 12.97 -8.19 4.49
C LYS A 16 11.58 -8.70 4.06
N PRO A 17 11.47 -9.98 3.66
CA PRO A 17 10.17 -10.59 3.37
C PRO A 17 9.29 -10.61 4.63
N VAL A 18 8.03 -10.23 4.49
CA VAL A 18 7.05 -10.23 5.59
C VAL A 18 6.05 -11.35 5.36
N SER A 19 6.06 -12.36 6.24
CA SER A 19 5.09 -13.46 6.18
C SER A 19 3.71 -12.99 6.63
N GLN A 20 2.71 -13.12 5.76
CA GLN A 20 1.34 -12.69 5.99
C GLN A 20 0.34 -13.73 5.45
N ARG A 21 -0.93 -13.60 5.84
CA ARG A 21 -2.03 -14.48 5.37
C ARG A 21 -3.16 -13.72 4.68
N ASN A 22 -3.10 -12.39 4.73
CA ASN A 22 -4.00 -11.45 4.11
C ASN A 22 -3.24 -10.14 3.96
N ILE A 23 -3.65 -9.35 2.99
CA ILE A 23 -3.15 -7.99 2.76
C ILE A 23 -4.37 -7.13 2.44
N MET A 24 -4.43 -5.95 3.03
CA MET A 24 -5.38 -4.91 2.64
C MET A 24 -4.72 -4.10 1.54
N LEU A 25 -5.42 -3.91 0.42
CA LEU A 25 -4.96 -3.05 -0.67
C LEU A 25 -6.06 -2.06 -1.00
N SER A 26 -5.77 -0.79 -0.77
CA SER A 26 -6.62 0.34 -1.10
C SER A 26 -6.34 0.82 -2.53
N PRO A 27 -7.28 1.53 -3.17
CA PRO A 27 -7.01 2.14 -4.46
C PRO A 27 -5.73 2.99 -4.47
N GLY A 28 -4.81 2.66 -5.38
CA GLY A 28 -3.51 3.35 -5.52
C GLY A 28 -2.33 2.62 -4.88
N GLU A 29 -2.56 1.64 -4.01
CA GLU A 29 -1.50 0.85 -3.38
C GLU A 29 -1.07 -0.33 -4.27
N ARG A 30 0.22 -0.68 -4.20
CA ARG A 30 0.79 -1.90 -4.79
C ARG A 30 1.51 -2.73 -3.73
N ALA A 31 1.46 -4.04 -3.93
CA ALA A 31 2.27 -5.00 -3.20
C ALA A 31 2.77 -6.09 -4.14
N GLU A 32 4.01 -6.52 -3.95
CA GLU A 32 4.55 -7.71 -4.59
C GLU A 32 4.64 -8.83 -3.56
N ILE A 33 4.12 -10.01 -3.92
CA ILE A 33 4.06 -11.17 -3.04
C ILE A 33 4.66 -12.41 -3.69
N ILE A 34 5.23 -13.27 -2.86
CA ILE A 34 5.67 -14.63 -3.22
C ILE A 34 4.74 -15.62 -2.55
N VAL A 35 4.11 -16.47 -3.36
CA VAL A 35 3.27 -17.58 -2.91
C VAL A 35 3.98 -18.88 -3.26
N ASP A 36 4.36 -19.64 -2.24
CA ASP A 36 4.98 -20.95 -2.41
C ASP A 36 3.90 -22.02 -2.63
N PHE A 37 3.83 -22.53 -3.86
CA PHE A 37 2.94 -23.60 -4.26
C PHE A 37 3.57 -25.00 -4.16
N SER A 38 4.87 -25.12 -3.88
CA SER A 38 5.59 -26.41 -3.84
C SER A 38 5.05 -27.34 -2.75
N LYS A 39 4.45 -26.77 -1.70
CA LYS A 39 3.83 -27.48 -0.59
C LYS A 39 2.49 -28.18 -0.92
N TYR A 40 1.95 -27.99 -2.12
CA TYR A 40 0.66 -28.56 -2.51
C TYR A 40 0.82 -29.66 -3.56
N GLU A 41 0.01 -30.71 -3.44
CA GLU A 41 -0.01 -31.80 -4.40
C GLU A 41 -0.53 -31.33 -5.78
N LYS A 42 -0.05 -31.99 -6.84
CA LYS A 42 -0.57 -31.81 -8.20
C LYS A 42 -2.08 -32.04 -8.23
N GLY A 43 -2.80 -31.13 -8.88
CA GLY A 43 -4.27 -31.13 -8.94
C GLY A 43 -4.93 -30.31 -7.85
N THR A 44 -4.20 -29.88 -6.82
CA THR A 44 -4.73 -28.95 -5.81
C THR A 44 -5.20 -27.66 -6.47
N GLN A 45 -6.40 -27.20 -6.09
CA GLN A 45 -6.94 -25.90 -6.49
C GLN A 45 -6.95 -24.96 -5.29
N LEU A 46 -6.41 -23.76 -5.47
CA LEU A 46 -6.34 -22.72 -4.45
C LEU A 46 -6.99 -21.46 -4.98
N SER A 47 -7.86 -20.83 -4.20
CA SER A 47 -8.48 -19.56 -4.60
C SER A 47 -7.90 -18.39 -3.81
N LEU A 48 -7.55 -17.33 -4.52
CA LEU A 48 -7.31 -16.02 -3.91
C LEU A 48 -8.67 -15.41 -3.57
N MET A 49 -8.83 -15.01 -2.31
CA MET A 49 -10.11 -14.57 -1.77
C MET A 49 -10.06 -13.08 -1.43
N SER A 50 -11.07 -12.33 -1.88
CA SER A 50 -11.41 -11.03 -1.31
C SER A 50 -12.62 -11.22 -0.40
N ASN A 51 -12.43 -11.06 0.91
CA ASN A 51 -13.43 -11.39 1.93
C ASN A 51 -13.96 -12.83 1.82
N LYS A 52 -15.16 -13.00 1.23
CA LYS A 52 -15.86 -14.27 1.02
C LYS A 52 -15.97 -14.65 -0.46
N GLU A 53 -15.44 -13.83 -1.36
CA GLU A 53 -15.54 -14.00 -2.81
C GLU A 53 -14.19 -14.42 -3.38
N ALA A 54 -14.20 -15.39 -4.28
CA ALA A 54 -13.01 -15.80 -5.02
C ALA A 54 -12.76 -14.81 -6.15
N ILE A 55 -11.55 -14.25 -6.22
CA ILE A 55 -11.16 -13.34 -7.31
C ILE A 55 -10.39 -14.07 -8.41
N MET A 56 -9.64 -15.12 -8.05
CA MET A 56 -8.98 -16.01 -9.01
C MET A 56 -8.70 -17.38 -8.38
N THR A 57 -8.49 -18.39 -9.22
CA THR A 57 -8.13 -19.75 -8.81
C THR A 57 -6.83 -20.19 -9.49
N PHE A 58 -5.91 -20.72 -8.69
CA PHE A 58 -4.67 -21.36 -9.09
C PHE A 58 -4.87 -22.87 -9.13
N ASN A 59 -4.53 -23.49 -10.27
CA ASN A 59 -4.56 -24.95 -10.42
C ASN A 59 -3.12 -25.46 -10.41
N VAL A 60 -2.71 -26.13 -9.34
CA VAL A 60 -1.33 -26.63 -9.19
C VAL A 60 -1.12 -27.80 -10.15
N LYS A 61 -0.18 -27.65 -11.12
CA LYS A 61 0.14 -28.69 -12.11
C LYS A 61 1.38 -29.51 -11.78
N GLY A 62 2.28 -28.95 -10.95
CA GLY A 62 3.36 -29.60 -10.20
C GLY A 62 4.17 -30.68 -10.92
N ASP A 63 5.27 -30.27 -11.56
CA ASP A 63 6.46 -31.11 -11.88
C ASP A 63 7.75 -30.29 -12.11
N GLY A 64 7.72 -28.97 -11.88
CA GLY A 64 8.89 -28.10 -12.04
C GLY A 64 9.81 -28.14 -10.82
N LYS A 65 11.13 -28.12 -11.07
CA LYS A 65 12.14 -27.87 -10.04
C LYS A 65 12.14 -26.39 -9.69
N ASP A 66 12.03 -26.07 -8.40
CA ASP A 66 12.14 -24.71 -7.90
C ASP A 66 13.42 -24.58 -7.07
N ASP A 67 14.38 -23.82 -7.58
CA ASP A 67 15.63 -23.47 -6.89
C ASP A 67 15.58 -22.00 -6.40
N THR A 68 14.39 -21.39 -6.35
CA THR A 68 14.21 -20.01 -5.91
C THR A 68 14.36 -19.93 -4.40
N GLU A 69 15.24 -19.05 -3.95
CA GLU A 69 15.35 -18.69 -2.53
C GLU A 69 14.88 -17.25 -2.35
N VAL A 70 14.09 -17.01 -1.29
CA VAL A 70 13.71 -15.66 -0.89
C VAL A 70 14.74 -15.15 0.11
N PRO A 71 15.54 -14.11 -0.21
CA PRO A 71 16.57 -13.61 0.69
C PRO A 71 15.97 -13.10 2.01
N SER A 72 16.67 -13.33 3.12
CA SER A 72 16.26 -12.78 4.42
C SER A 72 16.43 -11.26 4.53
N THR A 73 17.25 -10.66 3.65
CA THR A 73 17.44 -9.22 3.48
C THR A 73 17.28 -8.88 2.00
N LEU A 74 16.37 -7.97 1.67
CA LEU A 74 16.07 -7.60 0.27
C LEU A 74 16.73 -6.27 -0.11
N THR A 75 16.72 -5.29 0.80
CA THR A 75 17.35 -3.98 0.60
C THR A 75 17.60 -3.29 1.95
N ASN A 76 18.30 -2.17 1.92
CA ASN A 76 18.42 -1.23 3.05
C ASN A 76 17.59 0.03 2.71
N ILE A 77 16.62 0.38 3.56
CA ILE A 77 15.79 1.58 3.35
C ILE A 77 16.34 2.71 4.21
N GLU A 78 16.88 3.75 3.57
CA GLU A 78 17.28 4.97 4.26
C GLU A 78 16.06 5.74 4.75
N ARG A 79 15.91 5.85 6.07
CA ARG A 79 14.82 6.58 6.72
C ARG A 79 15.17 8.06 6.80
N MET A 80 14.27 8.94 6.36
CA MET A 80 14.39 10.38 6.62
C MET A 80 14.24 10.66 8.13
N SER A 81 15.03 11.59 8.65
CA SER A 81 14.91 12.01 10.04
C SER A 81 13.87 13.12 10.17
N GLU A 82 12.94 13.00 11.13
CA GLU A 82 11.98 14.06 11.44
C GLU A 82 12.66 15.39 11.79
N ALA A 83 13.87 15.37 12.35
CA ALA A 83 14.65 16.56 12.66
C ALA A 83 15.08 17.36 11.41
N GLN A 84 15.02 16.76 10.21
CA GLN A 84 15.28 17.43 8.94
C GLN A 84 14.05 18.17 8.41
N ALA A 85 12.88 17.97 9.02
CA ALA A 85 11.64 18.59 8.56
C ALA A 85 11.72 20.11 8.70
N THR A 86 11.58 20.80 7.57
CA THR A 86 11.53 22.26 7.49
C THR A 86 10.15 22.81 7.85
N LYS A 87 9.11 21.97 7.77
CA LYS A 87 7.73 22.33 8.03
C LYS A 87 6.87 21.10 8.39
N ILE A 88 5.87 21.31 9.24
CA ILE A 88 4.76 20.39 9.48
C ILE A 88 3.50 20.99 8.83
N ARG A 89 2.77 20.20 8.05
CA ARG A 89 1.49 20.56 7.41
C ARG A 89 0.40 19.62 7.85
N SER A 90 -0.82 20.12 7.96
CA SER A 90 -1.98 19.30 8.29
C SER A 90 -2.96 19.28 7.12
N PHE A 91 -3.45 18.09 6.80
CA PHE A 91 -4.44 17.83 5.75
C PHE A 91 -5.61 17.07 6.33
N GLU A 92 -6.79 17.66 6.29
CA GLU A 92 -8.03 17.01 6.69
C GLU A 92 -8.79 16.52 5.46
N LEU A 93 -8.93 15.20 5.35
CA LEU A 93 -9.70 14.53 4.30
C LEU A 93 -11.12 14.32 4.80
N GLN A 94 -12.10 14.85 4.08
CA GLN A 94 -13.49 14.81 4.53
C GLN A 94 -14.48 14.74 3.36
N GLY A 95 -15.72 14.35 3.68
CA GLY A 95 -16.83 14.27 2.74
C GLY A 95 -16.95 12.93 2.02
N MET A 96 -17.99 12.79 1.22
CA MET A 96 -18.31 11.57 0.48
C MET A 96 -18.75 11.88 -0.95
N GLY A 97 -18.43 10.98 -1.88
CA GLY A 97 -18.82 11.13 -3.29
C GLY A 97 -18.36 12.46 -3.88
N HIS A 98 -19.28 13.27 -4.39
CA HIS A 98 -18.97 14.58 -4.97
C HIS A 98 -18.67 15.68 -3.92
N MET A 99 -18.80 15.38 -2.62
CA MET A 99 -18.53 16.30 -1.52
C MET A 99 -17.14 16.14 -0.92
N VAL A 100 -16.33 15.21 -1.43
CA VAL A 100 -14.95 15.03 -0.96
C VAL A 100 -14.14 16.32 -1.11
N SER A 101 -13.33 16.61 -0.10
CA SER A 101 -12.50 17.81 -0.03
C SER A 101 -11.26 17.58 0.83
N ILE A 102 -10.25 18.43 0.63
CA ILE A 102 -9.05 18.50 1.46
C ILE A 102 -9.03 19.88 2.11
N ASN A 103 -8.92 19.93 3.44
CA ASN A 103 -8.97 21.19 4.21
C ASN A 103 -10.23 22.03 3.87
N GLY A 104 -11.38 21.36 3.70
CA GLY A 104 -12.67 21.98 3.35
C GLY A 104 -12.78 22.48 1.91
N LYS A 105 -11.77 22.29 1.06
CA LYS A 105 -11.75 22.76 -0.32
C LYS A 105 -11.86 21.61 -1.32
N LYS A 106 -12.76 21.76 -2.29
CA LYS A 106 -12.82 20.88 -3.46
C LYS A 106 -11.71 21.24 -4.45
N PHE A 107 -11.35 20.28 -5.29
CA PHE A 107 -10.41 20.49 -6.38
C PHE A 107 -10.86 21.65 -7.29
N ASP A 108 -9.91 22.50 -7.66
CA ASP A 108 -10.07 23.62 -8.58
C ASP A 108 -8.79 23.72 -9.42
N MET A 109 -8.90 23.58 -10.75
CA MET A 109 -7.75 23.59 -11.67
C MET A 109 -6.99 24.92 -11.68
N ASN A 110 -7.59 26.01 -11.21
CA ASN A 110 -6.98 27.33 -11.21
C ASN A 110 -6.38 27.72 -9.84
N ARG A 111 -6.39 26.80 -8.86
CA ARG A 111 -5.91 27.06 -7.50
C ARG A 111 -4.74 26.15 -7.17
N ILE A 112 -3.72 26.74 -6.55
CA ILE A 112 -2.63 26.02 -5.89
C ILE A 112 -2.86 26.13 -4.38
N ASP A 113 -3.12 25.01 -3.71
CA ASP A 113 -3.31 24.99 -2.26
C ASP A 113 -1.97 24.94 -1.50
N GLU A 114 -1.00 24.20 -2.04
CA GLU A 114 0.29 24.02 -1.40
C GLU A 114 1.44 24.29 -2.37
N THR A 115 2.49 24.93 -1.88
CA THR A 115 3.77 25.10 -2.57
C THR A 115 4.88 24.59 -1.66
N VAL A 116 5.73 23.74 -2.20
CA VAL A 116 6.88 23.12 -1.52
C VAL A 116 8.12 23.43 -2.35
N ARG A 117 9.23 23.79 -1.70
CA ARG A 117 10.48 24.03 -2.42
C ARG A 117 11.16 22.70 -2.71
N LEU A 118 11.77 22.60 -3.89
CA LEU A 118 12.54 21.42 -4.27
C LEU A 118 13.65 21.15 -3.24
N GLY A 119 13.69 19.92 -2.72
CA GLY A 119 14.68 19.48 -1.74
C GLY A 119 14.31 19.73 -0.27
N ASP A 120 13.22 20.45 0.02
CA ASP A 120 12.73 20.57 1.40
C ASP A 120 12.15 19.20 1.85
N THR A 121 12.54 18.76 3.05
CA THR A 121 11.82 17.68 3.76
C THR A 121 10.70 18.32 4.59
N GLU A 122 9.49 17.78 4.50
CA GLU A 122 8.33 18.22 5.29
C GLU A 122 7.63 17.01 5.92
N ILE A 123 6.97 17.23 7.06
CA ILE A 123 6.06 16.26 7.67
C ILE A 123 4.63 16.65 7.33
N TRP A 124 3.86 15.73 6.76
CA TRP A 124 2.46 15.94 6.40
C TRP A 124 1.57 15.06 7.28
N GLU A 125 0.82 15.70 8.17
CA GLU A 125 -0.14 15.07 9.07
C GLU A 125 -1.49 14.95 8.36
N ILE A 126 -1.86 13.72 7.99
CA ILE A 126 -3.12 13.44 7.30
C ILE A 126 -4.16 12.98 8.32
N THR A 127 -5.23 13.75 8.47
CA THR A 127 -6.36 13.44 9.36
C THR A 127 -7.57 13.05 8.55
N ASN A 128 -8.22 11.98 8.96
CA ASN A 128 -9.54 11.57 8.48
C ASN A 128 -10.48 11.51 9.70
N PRO A 129 -11.23 12.58 9.99
CA PRO A 129 -12.06 12.66 11.19
C PRO A 129 -13.27 11.71 11.14
N GLY A 130 -13.46 10.98 10.04
CA GLY A 130 -14.61 10.12 9.81
C GLY A 130 -15.88 10.93 9.49
N SER A 131 -16.98 10.22 9.26
CA SER A 131 -18.31 10.84 9.13
C SER A 131 -19.22 10.34 10.24
N MET A 132 -20.28 11.10 10.57
CA MET A 132 -21.27 10.69 11.59
C MET A 132 -21.98 9.36 11.27
N MET A 133 -21.89 8.86 10.03
CA MET A 133 -22.64 7.69 9.59
C MET A 133 -21.76 6.45 9.40
N HIS A 134 -20.47 6.58 9.04
CA HIS A 134 -19.49 5.47 8.97
C HIS A 134 -18.04 5.98 8.94
N GLU A 135 -17.10 5.15 9.42
CA GLU A 135 -15.66 5.28 9.14
C GLU A 135 -15.43 5.06 7.64
N MET A 136 -15.20 6.15 6.88
CA MET A 136 -14.84 6.06 5.47
C MET A 136 -13.32 6.13 5.34
N GLY A 137 -12.69 5.15 4.67
CA GLY A 137 -11.29 5.24 4.29
C GLY A 137 -11.05 6.22 3.15
N HIS A 138 -10.01 7.05 3.26
CA HIS A 138 -9.55 7.94 2.21
C HIS A 138 -8.10 7.60 1.86
N PRO A 139 -7.83 6.72 0.87
CA PRO A 139 -6.46 6.52 0.40
C PRO A 139 -5.92 7.84 -0.15
N PHE A 140 -4.76 8.25 0.32
CA PHE A 140 -4.13 9.52 -0.01
C PHE A 140 -2.87 9.26 -0.83
N HIS A 141 -2.76 9.91 -1.98
CA HIS A 141 -1.64 9.76 -2.90
C HIS A 141 -0.96 11.10 -3.16
N ILE A 142 0.37 11.11 -3.11
CA ILE A 142 1.20 12.28 -3.36
C ILE A 142 2.05 12.02 -4.60
N HIS A 143 2.08 12.98 -5.52
CA HIS A 143 2.92 12.92 -6.72
C HIS A 143 4.31 13.51 -6.44
N GLY A 144 5.31 13.10 -7.23
CA GLY A 144 6.65 13.72 -7.21
C GLY A 144 7.54 13.31 -6.04
N THR A 145 7.07 12.46 -5.14
CA THR A 145 7.86 11.85 -4.07
C THR A 145 7.51 10.37 -3.95
N GLN A 146 8.36 9.64 -3.25
CA GLN A 146 8.00 8.38 -2.63
C GLN A 146 7.50 8.66 -1.21
N VAL A 147 6.46 7.94 -0.79
CA VAL A 147 5.91 7.94 0.57
C VAL A 147 6.04 6.55 1.17
#